data_AF-A0A0D0SI36-F1
#
_entry.id   AF-A0A0D0SI36-F1
#
_cell.length_a   1.000
_cell.length_b   1.000
_cell.length_c   1.000
_cell.angle_alpha   90.00
_cell.angle_beta   90.00
_cell.angle_gamma   90.00
#
_symmetry.space_group_name_H-M   'P 1'
#
loop_
_entity.id
_entity.type
_entity.pdbx_description
1 polymer ?
#
loop_
_entity_poly.entity_id
_entity_poly.type
_entity_poly.pdbx_seq_one_letter_code
_entity_poly.pdbx_strand_id
1 'polypeptide(L)' 'MSINIDPQKFADLVVTANPSKSDNPEDIAKDSLELYVNAYRLAERHSNISTNCYDTAEVLKEIKAADLELT' A
#
# COMPACT_ATOMS: atom_id res chain seq x y z
N MET A 1 9.92 -6.15 4.12
CA MET A 1 8.96 -5.81 5.20
C MET A 1 7.58 -5.67 4.58
N SER A 2 6.62 -6.53 4.92
CA SER A 2 5.24 -6.39 4.43
C SER A 2 4.50 -5.31 5.22
N ILE A 3 3.81 -4.40 4.54
CA ILE A 3 2.89 -3.48 5.19
C ILE A 3 1.65 -4.29 5.60
N ASN A 4 1.41 -4.41 6.90
CA ASN A 4 0.19 -5.01 7.42
C ASN A 4 -0.92 -3.95 7.48
N ILE A 5 -1.90 -4.03 6.59
CA ILE A 5 -3.02 -3.10 6.52
C ILE A 5 -4.16 -3.65 7.38
N ASP A 6 -4.54 -2.92 8.42
CA ASP A 6 -5.79 -3.16 9.16
C ASP A 6 -6.96 -2.64 8.31
N PRO A 7 -7.82 -3.52 7.75
CA PRO A 7 -8.84 -3.12 6.80
C PRO A 7 -9.85 -2.13 7.39
N GLN A 8 -10.18 -2.28 8.68
CA GLN A 8 -11.19 -1.43 9.33
C GLN A 8 -10.64 -0.03 9.57
N LYS A 9 -9.45 0.08 10.15
CA LYS A 9 -8.82 1.40 10.38
C LYS A 9 -8.52 2.12 9.06
N PHE A 10 -8.14 1.37 8.03
CA PHE A 10 -7.90 1.93 6.71
C PHE A 10 -9.19 2.45 6.07
N ALA A 11 -10.29 1.68 6.15
CA ALA A 11 -11.59 2.13 5.67
C ALA A 11 -12.04 3.41 6.38
N ASP A 12 -11.96 3.43 7.72
CA ASP A 12 -12.33 4.59 8.52
C ASP A 12 -11.52 5.83 8.10
N LEU A 13 -10.20 5.71 7.98
CA LEU A 13 -9.32 6.81 7.56
C LEU A 13 -9.67 7.32 6.15
N VAL A 14 -9.83 6.40 5.19
CA VAL A 14 -10.02 6.74 3.78
C VAL A 14 -11.36 7.43 3.54
N VAL A 15 -12.44 6.85 4.10
CA VAL A 15 -13.81 7.35 3.92
C VAL A 15 -14.02 8.66 4.69
N THR A 16 -13.49 8.79 5.91
CA THR A 16 -13.62 10.04 6.68
C THR A 16 -12.83 11.20 6.08
N ALA A 17 -11.67 10.92 5.47
CA ALA A 17 -10.86 11.94 4.80
C ALA A 17 -11.48 12.45 3.49
N ASN A 18 -12.33 11.65 2.83
CA ASN A 18 -12.96 11.99 1.56
C ASN A 18 -14.46 11.63 1.60
N PRO A 19 -15.26 12.39 2.36
CA PRO A 19 -16.70 12.14 2.45
C PRO A 19 -17.37 12.35 1.08
N SER A 20 -18.37 11.53 0.78
CA SER A 20 -19.21 11.71 -0.41
C SER A 20 -19.92 13.07 -0.37
N LYS A 21 -20.15 13.64 -1.57
CA LYS A 21 -20.91 14.89 -1.74
C LYS A 21 -22.40 14.64 -1.98
N SER A 22 -22.82 13.38 -2.05
CA SER A 22 -24.23 13.01 -2.19
C SER A 22 -24.92 13.01 -0.83
N ASP A 23 -26.21 13.34 -0.83
CA ASP A 23 -27.09 13.21 0.34
C ASP A 23 -27.91 11.91 0.30
N ASN A 24 -27.86 11.16 -0.80
CA ASN A 24 -28.54 9.88 -0.94
C ASN A 24 -27.71 8.77 -0.29
N PRO A 25 -28.25 8.02 0.71
CA PRO A 25 -27.55 6.94 1.38
C PRO A 25 -26.97 5.87 0.44
N GLU A 26 -27.65 5.56 -0.67
CA GLU A 26 -27.17 4.57 -1.64
C GLU A 26 -25.91 5.06 -2.37
N ASP A 27 -25.90 6.33 -2.77
CA ASP A 27 -24.77 6.92 -3.50
C ASP A 27 -23.58 7.12 -2.56
N ILE A 28 -23.81 7.55 -1.32
CA ILE A 28 -22.78 7.63 -0.27
C ILE A 28 -22.09 6.27 -0.08
N ALA A 29 -22.88 5.19 -0.01
CA ALA A 29 -22.35 3.85 0.15
C ALA A 29 -21.51 3.40 -1.06
N LYS A 30 -21.99 3.67 -2.29
CA LYS A 30 -21.26 3.35 -3.52
C LYS A 30 -19.92 4.10 -3.60
N ASP A 31 -19.95 5.41 -3.37
CA ASP A 31 -18.74 6.25 -3.40
C ASP A 31 -17.71 5.79 -2.37
N SER A 32 -18.17 5.49 -1.14
CA SER A 32 -17.29 5.04 -0.06
C SER A 32 -16.66 3.68 -0.35
N LEU A 33 -17.44 2.75 -0.92
CA LEU A 33 -16.94 1.43 -1.32
C LEU A 33 -15.92 1.53 -2.45
N GLU A 34 -16.21 2.32 -3.48
CA GLU A 34 -15.30 2.53 -4.61
C GLU A 34 -13.98 3.15 -4.15
N LEU A 35 -14.06 4.18 -3.30
CA LEU A 35 -12.90 4.83 -2.73
C LEU A 35 -12.04 3.86 -1.92
N TYR A 36 -12.66 3.08 -1.02
CA TYR A 36 -11.97 2.09 -0.20
C TYR A 36 -11.22 1.06 -1.06
N VAL A 37 -11.90 0.46 -2.05
CA VAL A 37 -11.30 -0.57 -2.91
C VAL A 37 -10.11 -0.02 -3.69
N ASN A 38 -10.23 1.18 -4.24
CA ASN A 38 -9.15 1.81 -5.01
C ASN A 38 -7.95 2.16 -4.12
N ALA A 39 -8.20 2.73 -2.94
CA ALA A 39 -7.15 3.06 -1.99
C ALA A 39 -6.42 1.81 -1.48
N TYR A 40 -7.16 0.73 -1.19
CA TYR A 40 -6.60 -0.52 -0.70
C TYR A 40 -5.68 -1.18 -1.74
N ARG A 41 -6.13 -1.27 -3.00
CA ARG A 41 -5.31 -1.78 -4.11
C ARG A 41 -4.02 -0.97 -4.31
N LEU A 42 -4.12 0.34 -4.17
CA LEU A 42 -2.94 1.22 -4.28
C LEU A 42 -1.95 0.95 -3.14
N ALA A 43 -2.44 0.80 -1.91
CA ALA A 43 -1.62 0.50 -0.75
C ALA A 43 -0.92 -0.87 -0.88
N GLU A 44 -1.62 -1.91 -1.33
CA GLU A 44 -1.02 -3.22 -1.63
C GLU A 44 0.08 -3.12 -2.68
N ARG A 45 -0.17 -2.39 -3.77
CA ARG A 45 0.82 -2.19 -4.82
C ARG A 45 2.07 -1.48 -4.29
N HIS A 46 1.92 -0.45 -3.46
CA HIS A 46 3.04 0.22 -2.81
C HIS A 46 3.81 -0.70 -1.87
N SER A 47 3.12 -1.51 -1.07
CA SER A 47 3.75 -2.52 -0.19
C SER A 47 4.60 -3.50 -0.99
N ASN A 48 4.07 -4.01 -2.10
CA ASN A 48 4.75 -4.96 -2.97
C ASN A 48 5.98 -4.35 -3.64
N ILE A 49 5.84 -3.15 -4.22
CA ILE A 49 6.97 -2.43 -4.85
C ILE A 49 8.05 -2.14 -3.81
N SER A 50 7.66 -1.64 -2.63
CA SER A 50 8.60 -1.33 -1.55
C SER A 50 9.38 -2.57 -1.13
N THR A 51 8.70 -3.71 -0.97
CA THR A 51 9.36 -4.98 -0.58
C THR A 51 10.39 -5.40 -1.63
N ASN A 52 10.01 -5.43 -2.91
CA ASN A 52 10.91 -5.81 -3.99
C ASN A 52 12.14 -4.89 -4.11
N CYS A 53 11.96 -3.58 -3.88
CA CYS A 53 13.07 -2.63 -3.89
C CYS A 53 14.07 -2.89 -2.75
N TYR A 54 13.58 -3.22 -1.54
CA TYR A 54 14.47 -3.58 -0.43
C TYR A 54 15.21 -4.88 -0.71
N ASP A 55 14.52 -5.92 -1.16
CA ASP A 55 15.14 -7.21 -1.46
C ASP A 55 16.21 -7.07 -2.56
N THR A 56 15.93 -6.28 -3.60
CA THR A 56 16.91 -6.01 -4.67
C THR A 56 18.13 -5.24 -4.14
N ALA A 57 17.92 -4.24 -3.29
CA ALA A 57 19.01 -3.46 -2.70
C ALA A 57 19.88 -4.29 -1.77
N GLU A 58 19.29 -5.23 -1.03
CA GLU A 58 20.00 -6.16 -0.14
C GLU A 58 20.87 -7.14 -0.94
N VAL A 59 20.31 -7.76 -1.99
CA VAL A 59 21.07 -8.63 -2.90
C VAL A 59 22.25 -7.89 -3.56
N LEU A 60 22.05 -6.65 -4.03
CA LEU A 60 23.12 -5.86 -4.62
C LEU A 60 24.24 -5.54 -3.61
N LYS A 61 23.89 -5.36 -2.34
CA LYS A 61 24.86 -5.11 -1.27
C LYS A 61 25.67 -6.37 -0.95
N GLU A 62 25.02 -7.53 -0.91
CA GLU A 62 25.67 -8.83 -0.71
C GLU A 62 26.64 -9.17 -1.85
N ILE A 63 26.21 -8.99 -3.11
CA ILE A 63 27.07 -9.20 -4.28
C ILE A 63 28.32 -8.32 -4.20
N LYS A 64 28.15 -7.03 -3.88
CA LYS A 64 29.28 -6.11 -3.73
C LYS A 64 30.23 -6.55 -2.62
N ALA A 65 29.71 -6.98 -1.46
CA ALA A 65 30.54 -7.47 -0.37
C ALA A 65 31.34 -8.72 -0.76
N ALA A 66 30.71 -9.67 -1.46
CA ALA A 66 31.37 -10.88 -1.93
C ALA A 66 32.49 -10.60 -2.96
N ASP A 67 32.27 -9.63 -3.87
CA ASP A 67 33.28 -9.19 -4.85
C ASP A 67 34.51 -8.57 -4.17
N LEU A 68 34.33 -7.92 -3.00
CA LEU A 68 35.41 -7.34 -2.20
C LEU A 68 36.23 -8.38 -1.41
N GLU A 69 35.70 -9.58 -1.17
CA GLU A 69 36.39 -10.67 -0.46
C GLU A 69 37.20 -11.59 -1.40
N LEU A 70 37.13 -11.36 -2.72
CA LEU A 70 37.82 -12.14 -3.76
C LEU A 70 39.16 -11.53 -4.22
N THR A 71 39.59 -10.40 -3.63
CA THR A 71 40.90 -9.73 -3.86
C THR A 71 41.85 -9.90 -2.70
#